data_AF-F5P040-F1
#
_entry.id   AF-F5P040-F1
#
_cell.length_a   1.000
_cell.length_b   1.000
_cell.length_c   1.000
_cell.angle_alpha   90.00
_cell.angle_beta   90.00
_cell.angle_gamma   90.00
#
_symmetry.space_group_name_H-M   'P 1'
#
loop_
_entity.id
_entity.type
_entity.pdbx_description
1 polymer ?
#
loop_
_entity_poly.entity_id
_entity_poly.type
_entity_poly.pdbx_seq_one_letter_code
_entity_poly.pdbx_strand_id
1 'polypeptide(L)'
;MDEIPALAEKDDDSVINSLEQIIPGTAAEFDFNHQRLNLSIPQIALYRDARGYVSPSRWDDGIPTLFTNYSFTGSDNRYRQGNRS
;
A
#
# COMPACT_ATOMS: atom_id res chain seq x y z
N MET A 1 10.25 -7.23 18.79
CA MET A 1 10.37 -7.64 17.38
C MET A 1 11.79 -8.12 17.27
N ASP A 2 12.00 -9.40 17.02
CA ASP A 2 13.36 -9.93 16.96
C ASP A 2 14.02 -9.36 15.71
N GLU A 3 14.95 -8.41 15.90
CA GLU A 3 15.81 -7.95 14.83
C GLU A 3 16.63 -9.15 14.36
N ILE A 4 16.59 -9.45 13.07
CA ILE A 4 17.46 -10.46 12.47
C ILE A 4 18.84 -9.81 12.32
N PRO A 5 19.80 -10.10 13.23
CA PRO A 5 21.01 -9.28 13.33
C PRO A 5 21.87 -9.39 12.05
N ALA A 6 21.81 -10.56 11.41
CA ALA A 6 22.50 -10.84 10.15
C ALA A 6 22.05 -9.95 8.98
N LEU A 7 20.85 -9.35 9.04
CA LEU A 7 20.38 -8.39 8.05
C LEU A 7 20.68 -6.95 8.44
N ALA A 8 20.72 -6.64 9.73
CA ALA A 8 20.98 -5.27 10.22
C ALA A 8 22.43 -4.82 9.98
N GLU A 9 23.38 -5.76 9.89
CA GLU A 9 24.80 -5.48 9.64
C GLU A 9 25.16 -5.38 8.16
N LYS A 10 24.23 -5.75 7.26
CA LYS A 10 24.48 -5.82 5.82
C LYS A 10 24.11 -4.50 5.13
N ASP A 11 24.98 -4.05 4.22
CA ASP A 11 24.64 -2.97 3.29
C ASP A 11 23.47 -3.37 2.37
N ASP A 12 22.69 -2.38 1.94
CA ASP A 12 21.52 -2.54 1.07
C ASP A 12 21.85 -3.25 -0.26
N ASP A 13 23.06 -3.07 -0.77
CA ASP A 13 23.52 -3.67 -2.03
C ASP A 13 24.10 -5.09 -1.86
N SER A 14 24.08 -5.64 -0.65
CA SER A 14 24.73 -6.92 -0.39
C SER A 14 23.94 -8.09 -1.00
N VAL A 15 24.61 -8.89 -1.83
CA VAL A 15 23.99 -10.07 -2.44
C VAL A 15 23.71 -11.14 -1.37
N ILE A 16 22.48 -11.62 -1.33
CA ILE A 16 22.04 -12.73 -0.47
C ILE A 16 21.94 -13.99 -1.33
N ASN A 17 22.84 -14.94 -1.08
CA ASN A 17 22.88 -16.21 -1.82
C ASN A 17 21.93 -17.27 -1.25
N SER A 18 21.55 -17.16 0.03
CA SER A 18 20.65 -18.11 0.68
C SER A 18 19.83 -17.40 1.76
N LEU A 19 18.51 -17.41 1.59
CA LEU A 19 17.57 -16.81 2.55
C LEU A 19 17.45 -17.66 3.83
N GLU A 20 17.55 -18.98 3.67
CA GLU A 20 17.44 -20.00 4.73
C GLU A 20 18.52 -19.87 5.80
N GLN A 21 19.73 -19.49 5.38
CA GLN A 21 20.86 -19.28 6.30
C GLN A 21 20.72 -18.02 7.14
N ILE A 22 19.99 -17.02 6.63
CA ILE A 22 19.84 -15.71 7.29
C ILE A 22 18.58 -15.69 8.15
N ILE A 23 17.49 -16.26 7.67
CA ILE A 23 16.20 -16.33 8.35
C ILE A 23 15.77 -17.80 8.45
N PRO A 24 15.91 -18.43 9.63
CA PRO A 24 15.50 -19.80 9.84
C PRO A 24 14.01 -20.01 9.52
N GLY A 25 13.69 -21.10 8.83
CA GLY A 25 12.31 -21.43 8.45
C GLY A 25 11.79 -20.69 7.20
N THR A 26 12.68 -20.02 6.46
CA THR A 26 12.37 -19.58 5.08
C THR A 26 12.48 -20.73 4.09
N ALA A 27 11.84 -20.59 2.93
CA ALA A 27 12.01 -21.47 1.78
C ALA A 27 11.83 -20.69 0.48
N ALA A 28 12.58 -21.05 -0.56
CA ALA A 28 12.49 -20.46 -1.89
C ALA A 28 12.43 -21.54 -2.97
N GLU A 29 11.39 -21.52 -3.80
CA GLU A 29 11.19 -22.48 -4.88
C GLU A 29 10.85 -21.74 -6.17
N PHE A 30 11.60 -22.00 -7.24
CA PHE A 30 11.34 -21.40 -8.54
C PHE A 30 10.61 -22.38 -9.45
N ASP A 31 9.38 -22.02 -9.83
CA ASP A 31 8.59 -22.72 -10.83
C ASP A 31 8.93 -22.15 -12.21
N PHE A 32 9.81 -22.85 -12.92
CA PHE A 32 10.25 -22.47 -14.27
C PHE A 32 9.11 -22.45 -15.29
N ASN A 33 8.13 -23.35 -15.17
CA ASN A 33 7.04 -23.48 -16.15
C ASN A 33 6.11 -22.27 -16.09
N HIS A 34 5.94 -21.69 -14.91
CA HIS A 34 5.10 -20.52 -14.68
C HIS A 34 5.89 -19.22 -14.46
N GLN A 35 7.22 -19.26 -14.56
CA GLN A 35 8.12 -18.14 -14.25
C GLN A 35 7.81 -17.51 -12.87
N ARG A 36 7.52 -18.35 -11.87
CA ARG A 36 7.06 -17.90 -10.55
C ARG A 36 8.05 -18.29 -9.47
N LEU A 37 8.48 -17.31 -8.69
CA LEU A 37 9.26 -17.54 -7.48
C LEU A 37 8.32 -17.62 -6.27
N ASN A 38 8.20 -18.80 -5.66
CA ASN A 38 7.45 -19.00 -4.42
C ASN A 38 8.39 -18.78 -3.23
N LEU A 39 8.06 -17.82 -2.36
CA LEU A 39 8.82 -17.51 -1.17
C LEU A 39 7.96 -17.75 0.08
N SER A 40 8.50 -18.46 1.05
CA SER A 40 7.90 -18.64 2.38
C SER A 40 8.80 -17.96 3.41
N ILE A 41 8.23 -17.05 4.21
CA ILE A 41 8.94 -16.32 5.27
C ILE A 41 8.12 -16.38 6.56
N PRO A 42 8.72 -16.76 7.72
CA PRO A 42 8.01 -16.75 8.99
C PRO A 42 7.47 -15.34 9.32
N GLN A 43 6.21 -15.26 9.71
CA GLN A 43 5.54 -13.97 9.99
C GLN A 43 6.25 -13.13 11.08
N ILE A 44 6.95 -13.78 12.02
CA ILE A 44 7.71 -13.11 13.09
C ILE A 44 8.94 -12.34 12.55
N ALA A 45 9.45 -12.74 11.38
CA ALA A 45 10.60 -12.12 10.71
C ALA A 45 10.21 -10.89 9.87
N LEU A 46 8.92 -10.58 9.73
CA LEU A 46 8.45 -9.46 8.91
C LEU A 46 8.21 -8.21 9.77
N TYR A 47 8.69 -7.06 9.30
CA TYR A 47 8.28 -5.77 9.86
C TYR A 47 6.77 -5.61 9.70
N ARG A 48 6.11 -5.39 10.82
CA ARG A 48 4.66 -5.28 10.89
C ARG A 48 4.29 -3.80 10.83
N ASP A 49 4.40 -3.21 9.65
CA ASP A 49 3.83 -1.88 9.42
C ASP A 49 2.32 -1.93 9.66
N ALA A 50 1.75 -0.84 10.16
CA ALA A 50 0.30 -0.73 10.26
C ALA A 50 -0.31 -0.96 8.87
N ARG A 51 -1.33 -1.80 8.76
CA ARG A 51 -2.03 -2.04 7.49
C ARG A 51 -2.42 -0.69 6.86
N GLY A 52 -1.96 -0.45 5.63
CA GLY A 52 -2.20 0.80 4.91
C GLY A 52 -1.10 1.86 5.07
N TYR A 53 0.02 1.55 5.72
CA TYR A 53 1.18 2.45 5.73
C TYR A 53 1.76 2.60 4.32
N VAL A 54 1.98 3.85 3.91
CA VAL A 54 2.65 4.22 2.67
C VAL A 54 3.79 5.15 3.04
N SER A 55 5.03 4.75 2.75
CA SER A 55 6.20 5.59 2.98
C SER A 55 6.04 6.96 2.30
N PRO A 56 6.37 8.08 2.98
CA PRO A 56 6.36 9.41 2.36
C PRO A 56 7.21 9.50 1.10
N SER A 57 8.27 8.68 0.98
CA SER A 57 9.12 8.64 -0.22
C SER A 57 8.41 8.12 -1.48
N ARG A 58 7.22 7.51 -1.34
CA ARG A 58 6.41 7.03 -2.47
C ARG A 58 5.25 7.96 -2.81
N TRP A 59 5.10 9.07 -2.10
CA TRP A 59 4.04 10.02 -2.38
C TRP A 59 4.39 10.79 -3.65
N ASP A 60 3.39 10.98 -4.50
CA ASP A 60 3.51 11.83 -5.68
C ASP A 60 3.00 13.22 -5.28
N ASP A 61 3.89 14.22 -5.36
CA ASP A 61 3.52 15.62 -5.12
C ASP A 61 2.60 16.17 -6.21
N GLY A 62 2.42 15.42 -7.30
CA GLY A 62 1.63 15.78 -8.44
C GLY A 62 2.28 16.89 -9.26
N ILE A 63 1.47 17.56 -10.05
CA ILE A 63 1.90 18.68 -10.90
C ILE A 63 1.07 19.94 -10.61
N PRO A 64 1.63 21.15 -10.72
CA PRO A 64 0.89 22.39 -10.56
C PRO A 64 -0.30 22.47 -11.53
N THR A 65 -1.49 22.74 -11.01
CA THR A 65 -2.75 22.74 -11.78
C THR A 65 -3.68 23.86 -11.32
N LEU A 66 -4.55 24.31 -12.23
CA LEU A 66 -5.61 25.29 -11.95
C LEU A 66 -6.98 24.61 -12.08
N PHE A 67 -7.82 24.69 -11.05
CA PHE A 67 -9.17 24.11 -11.05
C PHE A 67 -10.24 25.20 -10.91
N THR A 68 -11.32 25.07 -11.67
CA THR A 68 -12.56 25.84 -11.49
C THR A 68 -13.75 24.89 -11.46
N ASN A 69 -14.65 25.09 -10.50
CA ASN A 69 -15.88 24.32 -10.34
C ASN A 69 -17.03 25.28 -10.07
N TYR A 70 -18.11 25.19 -10.85
CA TYR A 70 -19.32 25.98 -10.68
C TYR A 70 -20.56 25.09 -10.71
N SER A 71 -21.46 25.25 -9.74
CA SER A 71 -22.76 24.59 -9.72
C SER A 71 -23.86 25.61 -9.48
N PHE A 72 -24.92 25.53 -10.28
CA PHE A 72 -26.11 26.36 -10.14
C PHE A 72 -27.34 25.47 -10.04
N THR A 73 -28.10 25.64 -8.97
CA THR A 73 -29.34 24.89 -8.72
C THR A 73 -30.45 25.87 -8.33
N GLY A 74 -31.69 25.57 -8.72
CA GLY A 74 -32.85 26.42 -8.45
C GLY A 74 -34.13 25.60 -8.36
N SER A 75 -34.99 25.95 -7.42
CA SER A 75 -36.31 25.35 -7.24
C SER A 75 -37.36 26.44 -7.01
N ASP A 76 -38.49 26.34 -7.73
CA ASP A 76 -39.66 27.20 -7.54
C ASP A 76 -40.81 26.31 -7.06
N ASN A 77 -41.29 26.54 -5.84
CA ASN A 77 -42.42 25.78 -5.29
C ASN A 77 -43.54 26.74 -4.91
N ARG A 78 -44.65 26.68 -5.64
CA ARG A 78 -45.82 27.52 -5.41
C ARG A 78 -46.98 26.67 -4.91
N TYR A 79 -47.28 26.79 -3.61
CA TYR A 79 -48.52 26.29 -3.04
C TYR A 79 -49.63 27.34 -3.24
N ARG A 80 -50.68 26.99 -4.00
CA ARG A 80 -51.96 27.69 -3.95
C ARG A 80 -52.95 26.83 -3.16
N GLN A 81 -53.22 27.23 -1.93
CA GLN A 81 -54.38 26.73 -1.19
C GLN A 81 -55.57 27.61 -1.57
N GLY A 82 -56.44 27.07 -2.42
CA GLY A 82 -57.68 27.73 -2.84
C GLY A 82 -58.64 27.87 -1.66
N ASN A 83 -59.06 29.10 -1.37
CA ASN A 83 -60.14 29.40 -0.45
C ASN A 83 -61.46 29.02 -1.14
N ARG A 84 -62.19 28.04 -0.60
CA ARG A 84 -63.57 27.74 -1.02
C ARG A 84 -64.52 28.45 -0.04
N SER A 85 -65.38 29.31 -0.58
CA SER A 85 -66.51 29.95 0.11
C SER A 85 -67.53 28.94 0.60
#